data_AF-A0A2W4RFR3-F1
#
_entry.id   AF-A0A2W4RFR3-F1
#
_cell.length_a   1.000
_cell.length_b   1.000
_cell.length_c   1.000
_cell.angle_alpha   90.00
_cell.angle_beta   90.00
_cell.angle_gamma   90.00
#
_symmetry.space_group_name_H-M   'P 1'
#
loop_
_entity.id
_entity.type
_entity.pdbx_description
1 polymer ?
#
loop_
_entity_poly.entity_id
_entity_poly.type
_entity_poly.pdbx_seq_one_letter_code
_entity_poly.pdbx_strand_id
1 'polypeptide(L)'
;MTKQFAELELFQFFYKQLNNNRRLNDMQIVLDIDDTAVSDALQLAVKEDITFIQLLENLIRKAVDLTTPIETVELSEKKIKATLEQMLKVAVGSDIDKLFQVSELYFTATGQSWKELSPNTRKAIGRQFRKRANVHYKSADEGDIVVNFEGRTLQNAAMYRVIQRDLLT
;
A
#
# COMPACT_ATOMS: atom_id res chain seq x y z
N MET A 1 1.98 10.07 -29.69
CA MET A 1 1.38 9.90 -28.35
C MET A 1 1.75 8.50 -27.85
N THR A 2 2.40 8.36 -26.70
CA THR A 2 2.84 7.06 -26.16
C THR A 2 1.68 6.35 -25.44
N LYS A 3 1.66 5.00 -25.45
CA LYS A 3 0.59 4.16 -24.86
C LYS A 3 0.20 4.57 -23.42
N GLN A 4 1.19 4.96 -22.62
CA GLN A 4 1.00 5.41 -21.23
C GLN A 4 0.27 6.75 -21.10
N PHE A 5 0.38 7.64 -22.09
CA PHE A 5 -0.27 8.95 -22.04
C PHE A 5 -1.78 8.85 -22.28
N ALA A 6 -2.20 8.06 -23.28
CA ALA A 6 -3.61 7.85 -23.60
C ALA A 6 -4.38 7.12 -22.48
N GLU A 7 -3.76 6.11 -21.85
CA GLU A 7 -4.39 5.38 -20.72
C GLU A 7 -4.56 6.30 -19.49
N LEU A 8 -3.61 7.19 -19.24
CA LEU A 8 -3.66 8.14 -18.12
C LEU A 8 -4.73 9.22 -18.32
N GLU A 9 -4.86 9.75 -19.53
CA GLU A 9 -5.87 10.77 -19.86
C GLU A 9 -7.29 10.20 -19.78
N LEU A 10 -7.51 9.02 -20.36
CA LEU A 10 -8.77 8.29 -20.24
C LEU A 10 -9.10 7.98 -18.78
N PHE A 11 -8.13 7.52 -17.99
CA PHE A 11 -8.31 7.28 -16.57
C PHE A 11 -8.73 8.54 -15.80
N GLN A 12 -8.06 9.67 -16.03
CA GLN A 12 -8.40 10.95 -15.37
C GLN A 12 -9.81 11.43 -15.76
N PHE A 13 -10.20 11.23 -17.02
CA PHE A 13 -11.54 11.55 -17.49
C PHE A 13 -12.62 10.77 -16.73
N PHE A 14 -12.53 9.44 -16.69
CA PHE A 14 -13.51 8.60 -15.98
C PHE A 14 -13.52 8.87 -14.47
N TYR A 15 -12.37 9.09 -13.86
CA TYR A 15 -12.26 9.43 -12.44
C TYR A 15 -13.00 10.74 -12.10
N LYS A 16 -12.91 11.76 -12.96
CA LYS A 16 -13.59 13.04 -12.79
C LYS A 16 -15.11 12.90 -12.96
N GLN A 17 -15.55 12.15 -13.98
CA GLN A 17 -16.98 11.90 -14.22
C GLN A 17 -17.64 11.14 -13.06
N LEU A 18 -16.98 10.11 -12.53
CA LEU A 18 -17.50 9.32 -11.41
C LEU A 18 -17.62 10.13 -10.12
N ASN A 19 -16.67 11.02 -9.84
CA ASN A 19 -16.73 11.88 -8.65
C ASN A 19 -17.83 12.97 -8.76
N ASN A 20 -18.09 13.47 -9.97
CA ASN A 20 -19.15 14.47 -10.20
C ASN A 20 -20.56 13.86 -10.07
N ASN A 21 -20.72 12.58 -10.42
CA ASN A 21 -22.01 11.88 -10.42
C ASN A 21 -22.39 11.20 -9.08
N ARG A 22 -21.56 11.31 -8.03
CA ARG A 22 -21.82 10.74 -6.68
C ARG A 22 -23.08 11.25 -5.96
N ARG A 23 -23.86 12.16 -6.57
CA ARG A 23 -25.08 12.73 -5.98
C ARG A 23 -26.38 12.10 -6.48
N LEU A 24 -26.34 11.16 -7.42
CA LEU A 24 -27.56 10.52 -7.94
C LEU A 24 -27.84 9.23 -7.16
N ASN A 25 -28.86 9.30 -6.28
CA ASN A 25 -29.55 8.13 -5.76
C ASN A 25 -30.30 7.47 -6.93
N ASP A 26 -29.63 6.63 -7.70
CA ASP A 26 -30.20 5.50 -8.44
C ASP A 26 -29.05 4.71 -9.09
N MET A 27 -29.21 3.39 -9.21
CA MET A 27 -28.22 2.40 -9.68
C MET A 27 -27.72 2.59 -11.13
N GLN A 28 -27.89 3.77 -11.74
CA GLN A 28 -27.52 4.06 -13.11
C GLN A 28 -26.52 5.22 -13.16
N ILE A 29 -25.34 4.95 -13.71
CA ILE A 29 -24.31 5.96 -13.99
C ILE A 29 -24.39 6.27 -15.49
N VAL A 30 -24.78 7.50 -15.83
CA VAL A 30 -24.70 8.01 -17.20
C VAL A 30 -23.34 8.69 -17.34
N LEU A 31 -22.51 8.15 -18.23
CA LEU A 31 -21.21 8.74 -18.56
C LEU A 31 -21.35 9.50 -19.86
N ASP A 32 -21.22 10.83 -19.78
CA ASP A 32 -21.07 11.67 -20.95
C ASP A 32 -19.59 11.64 -21.34
N ILE A 33 -19.28 10.89 -22.41
CA ILE A 33 -17.92 10.64 -22.91
C ILE A 33 -17.77 11.39 -24.22
N ASP A 34 -16.74 12.22 -24.34
CA ASP A 34 -16.45 12.94 -25.58
C ASP A 34 -16.00 12.00 -26.70
N ASP A 35 -16.34 12.35 -27.95
CA ASP A 35 -16.02 11.55 -29.13
C ASP A 35 -14.51 11.24 -29.26
N THR A 36 -13.66 12.15 -28.82
CA THR A 36 -12.20 11.97 -28.79
C THR A 36 -11.79 10.87 -27.81
N ALA A 37 -12.30 10.88 -26.57
CA ALA A 37 -12.06 9.81 -25.62
C ALA A 37 -12.65 8.46 -26.06
N VAL A 38 -13.81 8.46 -26.74
CA VAL A 38 -14.39 7.22 -27.32
C VAL A 38 -13.45 6.65 -28.39
N SER A 39 -12.94 7.49 -29.28
CA SER A 39 -11.99 7.10 -30.32
C SER A 39 -10.71 6.51 -29.72
N ASP A 40 -10.14 7.16 -28.70
CA ASP A 40 -8.92 6.70 -28.03
C ASP A 40 -9.13 5.36 -27.31
N ALA A 41 -10.26 5.20 -26.64
CA ALA A 41 -10.63 3.96 -25.98
C ALA A 41 -10.87 2.82 -26.98
N LEU A 42 -11.50 3.08 -28.13
CA LEU A 42 -11.65 2.09 -29.20
C LEU A 42 -10.29 1.65 -29.75
N GLN A 43 -9.36 2.58 -29.98
CA GLN A 43 -8.01 2.25 -30.43
C GLN A 43 -7.24 1.43 -29.39
N LEU A 44 -7.39 1.76 -28.11
CA LEU A 44 -6.76 1.01 -27.03
C LEU A 44 -7.36 -0.40 -26.91
N ALA A 45 -8.67 -0.55 -27.05
CA ALA A 45 -9.35 -1.85 -27.03
C ALA A 45 -8.84 -2.77 -28.14
N VAL A 46 -8.72 -2.24 -29.37
CA VAL A 46 -8.14 -2.97 -30.52
C VAL A 46 -6.69 -3.38 -30.23
N LYS A 47 -5.90 -2.47 -29.62
CA LYS A 47 -4.50 -2.74 -29.29
C LYS A 47 -4.33 -3.81 -28.21
N GLU A 48 -5.29 -3.93 -27.30
CA GLU A 48 -5.27 -4.87 -26.18
C GLU A 48 -6.05 -6.16 -26.46
N ASP A 49 -6.56 -6.33 -27.68
CA ASP A 49 -7.37 -7.48 -28.10
C ASP A 49 -8.56 -7.75 -27.16
N ILE A 50 -9.21 -6.67 -26.72
CA ILE A 50 -10.40 -6.70 -25.88
C ILE A 50 -11.52 -5.88 -26.51
N THR A 51 -12.76 -6.14 -26.09
CA THR A 51 -13.88 -5.32 -26.51
C THR A 51 -13.85 -3.95 -25.82
N PHE A 52 -14.45 -2.95 -26.47
CA PHE A 52 -14.63 -1.62 -25.89
C PHE A 52 -15.31 -1.66 -24.52
N ILE A 53 -16.34 -2.50 -24.36
CA ILE A 53 -17.05 -2.66 -23.09
C ILE A 53 -16.12 -3.24 -22.01
N GLN A 54 -15.32 -4.26 -22.33
CA GLN A 54 -14.34 -4.82 -21.37
C GLN A 54 -13.27 -3.80 -20.97
N LEU A 55 -12.82 -2.96 -21.91
CA LEU A 55 -11.90 -1.87 -21.58
C LEU A 55 -12.56 -0.87 -20.62
N LEU A 56 -13.79 -0.45 -20.90
CA LEU A 56 -14.55 0.44 -20.01
C LEU A 56 -14.75 -0.17 -18.62
N GLU A 57 -15.14 -1.44 -18.54
CA GLU A 57 -15.28 -2.16 -17.27
C GLU A 57 -13.97 -2.18 -16.49
N ASN A 58 -12.84 -2.40 -17.15
CA ASN A 58 -11.51 -2.38 -16.53
C ASN A 58 -11.12 -0.98 -16.04
N LEU A 59 -11.40 0.06 -16.81
CA LEU A 59 -11.12 1.45 -16.44
C LEU A 59 -12.01 1.90 -15.28
N ILE A 60 -13.30 1.56 -15.32
CA ILE A 60 -14.25 1.82 -14.24
C ILE A 60 -13.85 1.04 -12.99
N ARG A 61 -13.48 -0.24 -13.11
CA ARG A 61 -13.00 -1.04 -11.98
C ARG A 61 -11.72 -0.45 -11.38
N LYS A 62 -10.73 -0.06 -12.20
CA LYS A 62 -9.53 0.65 -11.72
C LYS A 62 -9.90 1.96 -11.01
N ALA A 63 -10.84 2.72 -11.54
CA ALA A 63 -11.31 3.97 -10.92
C ALA A 63 -12.11 3.72 -9.63
N VAL A 64 -12.93 2.68 -9.56
CA VAL A 64 -13.69 2.25 -8.39
C VAL A 64 -12.76 1.70 -7.32
N ASP A 65 -11.77 0.87 -7.65
CA ASP A 65 -10.77 0.36 -6.71
C ASP A 65 -9.91 1.49 -6.11
N LEU A 66 -9.78 2.62 -6.81
CA LEU A 66 -9.13 3.83 -6.32
C LEU A 66 -10.07 4.79 -5.57
N THR A 67 -11.39 4.69 -5.77
CA THR A 67 -12.40 5.58 -5.16
C THR A 67 -13.25 4.93 -4.07
N THR A 68 -13.22 3.60 -3.95
CA THR A 68 -13.77 2.87 -2.82
C THR A 68 -12.81 3.10 -1.66
N PRO A 69 -13.22 3.86 -0.62
CA PRO A 69 -12.42 3.91 0.58
C PRO A 69 -12.37 2.48 1.11
N ILE A 70 -11.19 1.86 1.10
CA ILE A 70 -10.95 0.68 1.93
C ILE A 70 -11.37 1.14 3.32
N GLU A 71 -12.43 0.56 3.89
CA GLU A 71 -12.86 0.91 5.24
C GLU A 71 -11.66 0.68 6.15
N THR A 72 -11.01 1.78 6.53
CA THR A 72 -9.74 1.65 7.21
C THR A 72 -10.01 1.32 8.66
N VAL A 73 -9.42 0.25 9.15
CA VAL A 73 -9.56 -0.19 10.52
C VAL A 73 -8.65 0.64 11.42
N GLU A 74 -9.23 1.19 12.49
CA GLU A 74 -8.47 1.68 13.63
C GLU A 74 -8.22 0.56 14.63
N LEU A 75 -6.96 0.34 14.97
CA LEU A 75 -6.61 -0.58 16.04
C LEU A 75 -6.55 0.15 17.38
N SER A 76 -7.12 -0.47 18.42
CA SER A 76 -6.95 0.01 19.79
C SER A 76 -5.49 -0.11 20.24
N GLU A 77 -5.09 0.69 21.23
CA GLU A 77 -3.72 0.67 21.74
C GLU A 77 -3.26 -0.72 22.21
N LYS A 78 -4.16 -1.48 22.84
CA LYS A 78 -3.91 -2.88 23.23
C LYS A 78 -3.61 -3.77 22.02
N LYS A 79 -4.39 -3.64 20.93
CA LYS A 79 -4.15 -4.38 19.69
C LYS A 79 -2.82 -3.97 19.05
N ILE A 80 -2.53 -2.68 18.97
CA ILE A 80 -1.24 -2.18 18.45
C ILE A 80 -0.07 -2.78 19.24
N LYS A 81 -0.14 -2.79 20.58
CA LYS A 81 0.90 -3.38 21.44
C LYS A 81 1.13 -4.86 21.14
N ALA A 82 0.06 -5.64 21.02
CA ALA A 82 0.13 -7.08 20.70
C ALA A 82 0.70 -7.32 19.29
N THR A 83 0.24 -6.55 18.30
CA THR A 83 0.75 -6.59 16.92
C THR A 83 2.26 -6.32 16.88
N LEU A 84 2.73 -5.32 17.62
CA LEU A 84 4.15 -4.97 17.66
C LEU A 84 5.01 -6.07 18.31
N GLU A 85 4.48 -6.81 19.29
CA GLU A 85 5.16 -7.97 19.89
C GLU A 85 5.31 -9.10 18.85
N GLN A 86 4.24 -9.38 18.10
CA GLN A 86 4.27 -10.36 17.01
C GLN A 86 5.25 -9.96 15.90
N MET A 87 5.21 -8.70 15.45
CA MET A 87 6.11 -8.17 14.43
C MET A 87 7.57 -8.30 14.85
N LEU A 88 7.92 -7.95 16.10
CA LEU A 88 9.29 -8.06 16.58
C LEU A 88 9.75 -9.52 16.62
N LYS A 89 8.88 -10.43 17.09
CA LYS A 89 9.17 -11.87 17.10
C LYS A 89 9.41 -12.43 15.69
N VAL A 90 8.59 -12.04 14.71
CA VAL A 90 8.76 -12.44 13.30
C VAL A 90 10.05 -11.89 12.71
N ALA A 91 10.40 -10.63 13.04
CA ALA A 91 11.62 -10.01 12.53
C ALA A 91 12.88 -10.68 13.09
N VAL A 92 12.93 -10.94 14.41
CA VAL A 92 14.09 -11.60 15.06
C VAL A 92 14.20 -13.08 14.68
N GLY A 93 13.08 -13.74 14.35
CA GLY A 93 13.07 -15.12 13.84
C GLY A 93 13.28 -15.24 12.33
N SER A 94 13.53 -14.15 11.61
CA SER A 94 13.84 -14.17 10.18
C SER A 94 15.34 -14.37 9.93
N ASP A 95 15.69 -14.70 8.68
CA ASP A 95 17.09 -14.84 8.27
C ASP A 95 17.90 -13.55 8.51
N ILE A 96 19.17 -13.73 8.86
CA ILE A 96 20.15 -12.64 8.98
C ILE A 96 20.29 -11.94 7.61
N ASP A 97 20.56 -10.64 7.64
CA ASP A 97 20.64 -9.71 6.50
C ASP A 97 19.33 -9.46 5.75
N LYS A 98 18.21 -10.04 6.19
CA LYS A 98 16.91 -9.77 5.59
C LYS A 98 16.53 -8.30 5.74
N LEU A 99 16.34 -7.64 4.60
CA LEU A 99 15.80 -6.30 4.50
C LEU A 99 14.27 -6.34 4.41
N PHE A 100 13.60 -5.43 5.12
CA PHE A 100 12.15 -5.32 5.05
C PHE A 100 11.63 -3.92 5.39
N GLN A 101 10.43 -3.64 4.93
CA GLN A 101 9.62 -2.50 5.36
C GLN A 101 8.66 -2.89 6.49
N VAL A 102 8.25 -1.91 7.30
CA VAL A 102 7.26 -2.14 8.38
C VAL A 102 5.94 -2.70 7.84
N SER A 103 5.53 -2.26 6.65
CA SER A 103 4.31 -2.74 5.99
C SER A 103 4.38 -4.22 5.61
N GLU A 104 5.54 -4.68 5.13
CA GLU A 104 5.77 -6.08 4.77
C GLU A 104 5.84 -6.95 6.03
N LEU A 105 6.52 -6.47 7.07
CA LEU A 105 6.58 -7.15 8.36
C LEU A 105 5.19 -7.26 9.01
N TYR A 106 4.38 -6.21 8.91
CA TYR A 106 3.00 -6.23 9.43
C TYR A 106 2.15 -7.30 8.74
N PHE A 107 2.22 -7.38 7.41
CA PHE A 107 1.53 -8.42 6.65
C PHE A 107 2.03 -9.81 7.05
N THR A 108 3.34 -10.00 7.15
CA THR A 108 3.94 -11.28 7.56
C THR A 108 3.49 -11.70 8.97
N ALA A 109 3.36 -10.75 9.89
CA ALA A 109 3.00 -11.04 11.28
C ALA A 109 1.50 -11.26 11.50
N THR A 110 0.64 -10.61 10.71
CA THR A 110 -0.82 -10.59 10.97
C THR A 110 -1.66 -11.22 9.86
N GLY A 111 -1.10 -11.40 8.66
CA GLY A 111 -1.84 -11.77 7.46
C GLY A 111 -2.74 -10.66 6.90
N GLN A 112 -2.76 -9.47 7.52
CA GLN A 112 -3.65 -8.36 7.16
C GLN A 112 -2.94 -7.32 6.28
N SER A 113 -3.70 -6.66 5.40
CA SER A 113 -3.14 -5.68 4.49
C SER A 113 -2.79 -4.39 5.23
N TRP A 114 -1.57 -3.88 5.01
CA TRP A 114 -1.18 -2.57 5.54
C TRP A 114 -2.09 -1.43 5.05
N LYS A 115 -2.70 -1.56 3.87
CA LYS A 115 -3.59 -0.55 3.29
C LYS A 115 -4.96 -0.50 3.96
N GLU A 116 -5.38 -1.59 4.63
CA GLU A 116 -6.62 -1.65 5.41
C GLU A 116 -6.51 -0.90 6.73
N LEU A 117 -5.31 -0.50 7.17
CA LEU A 117 -5.14 0.28 8.38
C LEU A 117 -5.35 1.78 8.14
N SER A 118 -5.97 2.44 9.11
CA SER A 118 -6.08 3.89 9.09
C SER A 118 -4.69 4.54 9.06
N PRO A 119 -4.52 5.73 8.44
CA PRO A 119 -3.25 6.44 8.44
C PRO A 119 -2.70 6.67 9.86
N ASN A 120 -3.58 6.92 10.84
CA ASN A 120 -3.21 7.10 12.24
C ASN A 120 -2.64 5.82 12.84
N THR A 121 -3.31 4.68 12.63
CA THR A 121 -2.83 3.38 13.10
C THR A 121 -1.50 3.00 12.45
N ARG A 122 -1.34 3.19 11.13
CA ARG A 122 -0.06 2.97 10.43
C ARG A 122 1.06 3.81 11.03
N LYS A 123 0.80 5.09 11.27
CA LYS A 123 1.76 6.02 11.87
C LYS A 123 2.11 5.64 13.31
N ALA A 124 1.14 5.14 14.08
CA ALA A 124 1.35 4.66 15.44
C ALA A 124 2.22 3.40 15.46
N ILE A 125 1.89 2.39 14.65
CA ILE A 125 2.67 1.15 14.51
C ILE A 125 4.10 1.48 14.09
N GLY A 126 4.30 2.26 13.02
CA GLY A 126 5.65 2.59 12.54
C GLY A 126 6.51 3.31 13.59
N ARG A 127 5.94 4.28 14.32
CA ARG A 127 6.67 4.99 15.39
C ARG A 127 7.01 4.10 16.57
N GLN A 128 6.05 3.30 17.03
CA GLN A 128 6.26 2.42 18.17
C GLN A 128 7.16 1.23 17.84
N PHE A 129 7.09 0.70 16.61
CA PHE A 129 7.99 -0.35 16.12
C PHE A 129 9.44 0.15 16.13
N ARG A 130 9.71 1.34 15.58
CA ARG A 130 11.04 1.95 15.63
C ARG A 130 11.56 2.08 17.06
N LYS A 131 10.72 2.53 17.99
CA LYS A 131 11.08 2.65 19.42
C LYS A 131 11.44 1.28 20.00
N ARG A 132 10.66 0.25 19.72
CA ARG A 132 10.90 -1.11 20.22
C ARG A 132 12.13 -1.77 19.61
N ALA A 133 12.33 -1.65 18.30
CA ALA A 133 13.54 -2.15 17.64
C ALA A 133 14.80 -1.51 18.25
N ASN A 134 14.77 -0.19 18.49
CA ASN A 134 15.87 0.50 19.16
C ASN A 134 16.07 0.06 20.62
N VAL A 135 14.99 -0.22 21.36
CA VAL A 135 15.10 -0.73 22.74
C VAL A 135 15.69 -2.13 22.72
N HIS A 136 15.16 -3.03 21.88
CA HIS A 136 15.65 -4.39 21.70
C HIS A 136 17.14 -4.39 21.34
N TYR A 137 17.56 -3.57 20.38
CA TYR A 137 18.97 -3.42 20.01
C TYR A 137 19.87 -2.97 21.17
N LYS A 138 19.40 -2.03 22.01
CA LYS A 138 20.17 -1.50 23.14
C LYS A 138 20.27 -2.46 24.31
N SER A 139 19.30 -3.35 24.46
CA SER A 139 19.26 -4.36 25.52
C SER A 139 19.81 -5.72 25.10
N ALA A 140 20.13 -5.89 23.83
CA ALA A 140 20.66 -7.13 23.27
C ALA A 140 22.15 -7.28 23.60
N ASP A 141 22.53 -8.49 23.95
CA ASP A 141 23.92 -8.85 24.21
C ASP A 141 24.65 -9.11 22.88
N GLU A 142 25.96 -9.29 22.96
CA GLU A 142 26.74 -9.70 21.79
C GLU A 142 26.23 -11.05 21.25
N GLY A 143 26.12 -11.12 19.92
CA GLY A 143 25.68 -12.33 19.23
C GLY A 143 24.16 -12.47 19.13
N ASP A 144 23.38 -11.62 19.79
CA ASP A 144 21.93 -11.63 19.68
C ASP A 144 21.44 -11.16 18.31
N ILE A 145 20.36 -11.75 17.82
CA ILE A 145 19.69 -11.30 16.59
C ILE A 145 18.85 -10.06 16.92
N VAL A 146 19.11 -8.98 16.18
CA VAL A 146 18.48 -7.68 16.38
C VAL A 146 17.95 -7.10 15.06
N VAL A 147 17.09 -6.11 15.18
CA VAL A 147 16.53 -5.38 14.04
C VAL A 147 17.17 -3.99 14.00
N ASN A 148 17.99 -3.72 12.99
CA ASN A 148 18.63 -2.43 12.76
C ASN A 148 17.81 -1.54 11.81
N PHE A 149 17.85 -0.22 12.03
CA PHE A 149 17.24 0.75 11.12
C PHE A 149 18.26 1.23 10.08
N GLU A 150 18.03 0.90 8.82
CA GLU A 150 18.96 1.20 7.71
C GLU A 150 18.70 2.58 7.08
N GLY A 151 17.53 3.18 7.33
CA GLY A 151 17.18 4.47 6.75
C GLY A 151 15.80 4.49 6.12
N ARG A 152 15.63 5.28 5.06
CA ARG A 152 14.37 5.41 4.34
C ARG A 152 14.55 5.24 2.84
N THR A 153 13.53 4.69 2.17
CA THR A 153 13.47 4.62 0.71
C THR A 153 13.23 6.00 0.09
N LEU A 154 13.33 6.09 -1.24
CA LEU A 154 12.97 7.30 -2.01
C LEU A 154 11.50 7.72 -1.79
N GLN A 155 10.62 6.75 -1.53
CA GLN A 155 9.21 6.99 -1.17
C GLN A 155 9.02 7.27 0.33
N ASN A 156 10.10 7.55 1.06
CA ASN A 156 10.11 7.89 2.48
C ASN A 156 9.60 6.75 3.40
N ALA A 157 9.66 5.50 2.94
CA ALA A 157 9.31 4.32 3.75
C ALA A 157 10.50 3.89 4.61
N ALA A 158 10.27 3.52 5.88
CA ALA A 158 11.33 3.08 6.78
C ALA A 158 11.81 1.67 6.43
N MET A 159 13.13 1.52 6.27
CA MET A 159 13.80 0.25 5.98
C MET A 159 14.54 -0.27 7.21
N TYR A 160 14.45 -1.58 7.42
CA TYR A 160 15.11 -2.30 8.51
C TYR A 160 15.86 -3.51 7.97
N ARG A 161 16.91 -3.91 8.68
CA ARG A 161 17.68 -5.13 8.42
C ARG A 161 17.76 -5.98 9.68
N VAL A 162 17.59 -7.29 9.53
CA VAL A 162 17.94 -8.24 10.60
C VAL A 162 19.45 -8.40 10.61
N ILE A 163 20.10 -8.15 11.73
CA ILE A 163 21.55 -8.35 11.87
C ILE A 163 21.84 -9.13 13.14
N GLN A 164 23.01 -9.76 13.17
CA GLN A 164 23.57 -10.21 14.43
C GLN A 164 24.22 -9.01 15.12
N ARG A 165 24.03 -8.88 16.43
CA ARG A 165 24.64 -7.81 17.21
C ARG A 165 26.12 -8.12 17.34
N ASP A 166 26.94 -7.52 16.49
CA ASP A 166 28.38 -7.60 16.62
C ASP A 166 28.88 -6.68 17.75
N LEU A 167 29.88 -7.13 18.52
CA LEU A 167 30.75 -6.24 19.30
C LEU A 167 31.63 -5.45 18.31
N LEU A 168 31.10 -4.40 17.72
CA LEU A 168 31.95 -3.43 17.01
C LEU A 168 31.65 -2.02 17.49
N THR A 169 32.60 -1.58 18.35
CA THR A 169 33.31 -0.29 18.40
C THR A 169 32.51 1.01 18.38
#